data_AF-A0A0G1MER9-F1
#
_entry.id   AF-A0A0G1MER9-F1
#
_cell.length_a   1.000
_cell.length_b   1.000
_cell.length_c   1.000
_cell.angle_alpha   90.00
_cell.angle_beta   90.00
_cell.angle_gamma   90.00
#
_symmetry.space_group_name_H-M   'P 1'
#
loop_
_entity.id
_entity.type
_entity.pdbx_description
1 polymer ?
#
loop_
_entity_poly.entity_id
_entity_poly.type
_entity_poly.pdbx_seq_one_letter_code
_entity_poly.pdbx_strand_id
1 'polypeptide(L)' 'MTIPKQVRKTLGLKRQGRVVIGVEPIKKTFTIHQPPSIFDLAGTFTPKDKRKIIDAVKIRDYMEKHYERT' A
#
# COMPACT_ATOMS: atom_id res chain seq x y z
N MET A 1 -19.05 -14.03 -10.25
CA MET A 1 -19.06 -15.16 -9.28
C MET A 1 -19.81 -14.72 -8.03
N THR A 2 -20.74 -15.52 -7.53
CA THR A 2 -21.55 -15.16 -6.36
C THR A 2 -21.01 -15.87 -5.12
N ILE A 3 -20.55 -15.11 -4.13
CA ILE A 3 -20.09 -15.66 -2.85
C ILE A 3 -21.32 -15.88 -1.96
N PRO A 4 -21.54 -17.10 -1.43
CA PRO A 4 -22.63 -17.39 -0.50
C PRO A 4 -22.63 -16.48 0.73
N LYS A 5 -23.81 -16.21 1.28
CA LYS A 5 -23.99 -15.26 2.40
C LYS A 5 -23.19 -15.66 3.65
N GLN A 6 -23.05 -16.95 3.92
CA GLN A 6 -22.27 -17.48 5.04
C GLN A 6 -20.77 -17.14 4.90
N VAL A 7 -20.18 -17.44 3.74
CA VAL A 7 -18.78 -17.14 3.41
C VAL A 7 -18.51 -15.63 3.45
N ARG A 8 -19.48 -14.83 3.01
CA ARG A 8 -19.39 -13.38 3.07
C ARG A 8 -19.32 -12.83 4.50
N LYS A 9 -20.11 -13.41 5.42
CA LYS A 9 -20.12 -13.02 6.83
C LYS A 9 -18.82 -13.40 7.52
N THR A 10 -18.30 -14.61 7.28
CA THR A 10 -17.03 -15.07 7.88
C THR A 10 -15.84 -14.25 7.39
N LEU A 11 -15.82 -13.86 6.12
CA LEU A 11 -14.80 -12.98 5.55
C LEU A 11 -14.98 -11.49 5.90
N GLY A 12 -15.99 -11.12 6.71
CA GLY A 12 -16.22 -9.73 7.11
C GLY A 12 -16.57 -8.79 5.95
N LEU A 13 -17.05 -9.31 4.81
CA LEU A 13 -17.38 -8.54 3.62
C LEU A 13 -18.73 -7.83 3.82
N LYS A 14 -18.71 -6.64 4.42
CA LYS A 14 -19.93 -5.89 4.81
C LYS A 14 -20.75 -5.37 3.62
N ARG A 15 -20.15 -5.17 2.45
CA ARG A 15 -20.80 -4.63 1.23
C ARG A 15 -20.34 -5.37 -0.02
N GLN A 16 -21.07 -5.20 -1.12
CA GLN A 16 -20.57 -5.55 -2.45
C GLN A 16 -19.32 -4.69 -2.69
N GLY A 17 -18.17 -5.32 -2.87
CA GLY A 17 -16.88 -4.65 -2.88
C GLY A 17 -15.83 -5.48 -3.61
N ARG A 18 -14.69 -4.86 -3.86
CA ARG A 18 -13.56 -5.51 -4.52
C ARG A 18 -12.87 -6.47 -3.54
N VAL A 19 -12.60 -7.69 -3.99
CA VAL A 19 -11.85 -8.71 -3.27
C VAL A 19 -10.66 -9.14 -4.13
N VAL A 20 -9.55 -9.46 -3.49
CA VAL A 20 -8.37 -10.00 -4.17
C VAL A 20 -8.47 -11.53 -4.13
N ILE A 21 -8.38 -12.17 -5.29
CA ILE A 21 -8.41 -13.62 -5.42
C ILE A 21 -6.99 -14.08 -5.72
N GLY A 22 -6.38 -14.78 -4.76
CA GLY A 22 -5.15 -15.53 -4.95
C GLY A 22 -5.46 -16.95 -5.42
N VAL A 23 -4.63 -17.47 -6.32
CA VAL A 23 -4.73 -18.85 -6.81
C VAL A 23 -3.46 -19.58 -6.41
N GLU A 24 -3.58 -20.66 -5.64
CA GLU A 24 -2.49 -21.60 -5.42
C GLU A 24 -2.66 -22.80 -6.38
N PRO A 25 -1.99 -22.81 -7.55
CA PRO A 25 -2.22 -23.82 -8.58
C PRO A 25 -1.87 -25.24 -8.13
N ILE A 26 -0.86 -25.39 -7.27
CA ILE A 26 -0.38 -26.69 -6.76
C ILE A 26 -1.45 -27.36 -5.88
N LYS A 27 -2.08 -26.59 -4.99
CA LYS A 27 -3.11 -27.08 -4.07
C LYS A 27 -4.53 -26.93 -4.62
N LYS A 28 -4.69 -26.44 -5.85
CA LYS A 28 -5.98 -26.13 -6.50
C LYS A 28 -6.92 -25.33 -5.59
N THR A 29 -6.36 -24.41 -4.81
CA THR A 29 -7.11 -23.64 -3.81
C THR A 29 -7.14 -22.17 -4.19
N PHE A 30 -8.28 -21.53 -3.90
CA PHE A 30 -8.46 -20.10 -4.08
C PHE A 30 -8.48 -19.43 -2.71
N THR A 31 -7.62 -18.43 -2.51
CA THR A 31 -7.62 -17.59 -1.31
C THR A 31 -8.31 -16.27 -1.62
N ILE A 32 -9.20 -15.85 -0.74
CA ILE A 32 -9.94 -14.58 -0.90
C ILE A 32 -9.50 -13.67 0.23
N HIS A 33 -8.91 -12.54 -0.13
CA HIS A 33 -8.46 -11.53 0.83
C HIS A 33 -9.17 -10.19 0.57
N GLN A 34 -9.42 -9.45 1.65
CA GLN A 34 -9.80 -8.05 1.53
C GLN A 34 -8.55 -7.24 1.16
N PRO A 35 -8.64 -6.33 0.18
CA PRO A 35 -7.52 -5.44 -0.11
C PRO A 35 -7.24 -4.57 1.13
N PRO A 36 -5.97 -4.25 1.42
CA PRO A 36 -5.60 -3.37 2.52
C PRO A 36 -6.27 -2.00 2.34
N SER A 37 -6.71 -1.38 3.42
CA SER A 37 -7.27 -0.03 3.35
C SER A 37 -6.17 1.00 3.11
N ILE A 38 -6.54 2.18 2.58
CA ILE A 38 -5.59 3.30 2.41
C ILE A 38 -4.96 3.68 3.75
N PHE A 39 -5.69 3.55 4.85
CA PHE A 39 -5.19 3.81 6.20
C PHE A 39 -4.16 2.75 6.63
N ASP A 40 -4.31 1.49 6.23
CA ASP A 40 -3.32 0.43 6.49
C ASP A 40 -2.06 0.61 5.64
N LEU A 41 -2.20 1.20 4.46
CA LEU A 41 -1.09 1.54 3.57
C LEU A 41 -0.34 2.80 4.04
N ALA A 42 -1.02 3.72 4.71
CA ALA A 42 -0.43 4.92 5.30
C ALA A 42 0.52 4.53 6.44
N GLY A 43 1.83 4.50 6.13
CA GLY A 43 2.89 4.17 7.10
C GLY A 43 3.70 2.91 6.76
N THR A 44 3.21 2.04 5.88
CA THR A 44 4.02 0.93 5.33
C THR A 44 5.00 1.41 4.26
N PHE A 45 4.71 2.55 3.63
CA PHE A 45 5.64 3.26 2.75
C PHE A 45 6.69 4.01 3.56
N THR A 46 7.60 3.28 4.21
CA THR A 46 8.89 3.85 4.61
C THR A 46 9.83 3.82 3.40
N PRO A 47 10.46 4.93 3.00
CA PRO A 47 11.45 4.92 1.94
C PRO A 47 12.55 3.89 2.27
N LYS A 48 12.77 2.92 1.37
CA LYS A 48 13.71 1.80 1.57
C LYS A 48 15.12 2.26 1.93
N ASP A 49 15.52 3.40 1.40
CA ASP A 49 16.78 4.05 1.73
C ASP A 49 16.52 5.20 2.71
N LYS A 50 16.66 4.95 4.02
CA LYS A 50 16.77 6.04 5.01
C LYS A 50 17.91 7.02 4.69
N ARG A 51 18.89 6.58 3.88
CA ARG A 51 20.01 7.40 3.37
C ARG A 51 19.63 8.34 2.22
N LYS A 52 18.52 8.09 1.53
CA LYS A 52 17.93 8.97 0.49
C LYS A 52 16.75 9.78 1.02
N ILE A 53 16.60 9.86 2.35
CA ILE A 53 15.76 10.90 2.95
C ILE A 53 16.53 12.19 2.71
N ILE A 54 16.25 12.79 1.57
CA ILE A 54 16.74 14.11 1.22
C ILE A 54 16.12 15.06 2.24
N ASP A 55 16.94 15.56 3.14
CA ASP A 55 16.57 16.63 4.05
C ASP A 55 16.34 17.89 3.21
N ALA A 56 15.07 18.20 2.96
CA ALA A 56 14.66 19.33 2.14
C ALA A 56 15.23 20.66 2.65
N VAL A 57 15.49 20.76 3.96
CA VAL A 57 16.10 21.95 4.57
C VAL A 57 17.57 22.06 4.16
N LYS A 58 18.32 20.96 4.20
CA LYS A 58 19.74 20.96 3.78
C LYS A 58 19.92 21.22 2.30
N ILE A 59 19.02 20.74 1.45
CA ILE A 59 19.06 21.06 0.02
C ILE A 59 18.80 22.55 -0.20
N ARG A 60 17.80 23.12 0.48
CA ARG A 60 17.53 24.55 0.40
C ARG A 60 18.75 25.38 0.78
N ASP A 61 19.38 25.07 1.91
CA ASP A 61 20.59 25.78 2.36
C ASP A 61 21.75 25.67 1.36
N TYR A 62 21.93 24.48 0.76
CA TYR A 62 22.94 24.29 -0.28
C TYR A 62 22.65 25.14 -1.52
N MET A 63 21.40 25.17 -1.97
CA MET A 63 20.97 25.96 -3.12
C MET A 63 21.11 27.46 -2.84
N GLU A 64 20.71 27.95 -1.67
CA GLU A 64 20.87 29.36 -1.29
C GLU A 64 22.34 29.79 -1.24
N LYS A 65 23.25 28.95 -0.77
CA LYS A 65 24.69 29.26 -0.68
C LYS A 65 25.42 29.23 -2.02
N HIS A 66 24.97 28.41 -2.97
CA HIS A 66 25.59 28.28 -4.30
C HIS A 66 24.78 28.99 -5.39
N TYR A 67 23.77 29.78 -5.01
CA TYR A 67 23.03 30.60 -5.94
C TYR A 67 23.88 31.81 -6.31
N GLU A 68 24.60 31.73 -7.44
CA GLU A 68 25.21 32.88 -8.06
C GLU A 68 24.10 33.84 -8.51
N ARG A 69 23.93 34.92 -7.74
CA ARG A 69 23.12 36.07 -8.16
C ARG A 69 23.88 36.76 -9.29
N THR A 70 23.51 36.45 -10.52
CA THR A 70 23.90 37.23 -11.71
C THR A 70 23.11 38.52 -11.78
#